data_AF-S9X327-F1
#
_entry.id   AF-S9X327-F1
#
_cell.length_a   1.000
_cell.length_b   1.000
_cell.length_c   1.000
_cell.angle_alpha   90.00
_cell.angle_beta   90.00
_cell.angle_gamma   90.00
#
_symmetry.space_group_name_H-M   'P 1'
#
loop_
_entity.id
_entity.type
_entity.pdbx_description
1 polymer ?
#
loop_
_entity_poly.entity_id
_entity_poly.type
_entity_poly.pdbx_seq_one_letter_code
_entity_poly.pdbx_strand_id
1 'polypeptide(L)'
;MTNPESAEEYKTKTYITREDEERLVERLYTQSVNAKKENLEALESRYYPHQEPQKISKEELQKSVNRQYDQALERRAQNFAESEKKVYASTDKEVTKTISRLSKEEIDASVERMYNETLKKKQQNMQESQQRYLFDPEKEAPTKKKDPKELGEYFEKISKPKKQTYTTEEINKIYGLK
;
A
#
# COMPACT_ATOMS: atom_id res chain seq x y z
N MET A 1 -28.70 33.50 79.36
CA MET A 1 -29.82 32.77 78.76
C MET A 1 -29.31 32.17 77.46
N THR A 2 -29.07 30.87 77.47
CA THR A 2 -28.60 30.04 76.35
C THR A 2 -29.77 29.77 75.42
N ASN A 3 -29.67 30.17 74.15
CA ASN A 3 -30.67 29.87 73.13
C ASN A 3 -30.30 28.53 72.46
N PRO A 4 -31.13 27.48 72.56
CA PRO A 4 -30.92 26.22 71.90
C PRO A 4 -31.69 26.22 70.58
N GLU A 5 -31.13 26.79 69.52
CA GLU A 5 -31.56 26.48 68.15
C GLU A 5 -30.57 25.48 67.56
N SER A 6 -30.64 24.30 68.17
CA SER A 6 -30.23 23.02 67.65
C SER A 6 -30.70 22.86 66.19
N ALA A 7 -29.77 22.64 65.28
CA ALA A 7 -29.49 21.29 64.77
C ALA A 7 -30.63 20.64 63.95
N GLU A 8 -31.17 21.36 62.96
CA GLU A 8 -32.05 20.76 61.95
C GLU A 8 -31.67 21.12 60.50
N GLU A 9 -30.38 21.09 60.16
CA GLU A 9 -29.97 20.92 58.75
C GLU A 9 -29.97 19.42 58.41
N TYR A 10 -31.12 18.78 58.51
CA TYR A 10 -31.28 17.41 58.03
C TYR A 10 -31.26 17.43 56.50
N LYS A 11 -30.12 17.01 55.94
CA LYS A 11 -29.96 16.53 54.56
C LYS A 11 -31.25 15.86 54.10
N THR A 12 -32.04 16.57 53.29
CA THR A 12 -33.13 15.98 52.54
C THR A 12 -32.49 15.05 51.52
N LYS A 13 -32.43 13.75 51.84
CA LYS A 13 -32.21 12.72 50.84
C LYS A 13 -33.40 12.80 49.89
N THR A 14 -33.22 13.48 48.77
CA THR A 14 -34.15 13.43 47.64
C THR A 14 -34.17 11.99 47.15
N TYR A 15 -35.20 11.25 47.55
CA TYR A 15 -35.46 9.93 46.99
C TYR A 15 -35.93 10.13 45.55
N ILE A 16 -35.17 9.61 44.60
CA ILE A 16 -35.54 9.61 43.20
C ILE A 16 -36.79 8.73 43.07
N THR A 17 -37.79 9.22 42.34
CA THR A 17 -38.99 8.42 42.07
C THR A 17 -38.67 7.34 41.05
N ARG A 18 -39.39 6.22 41.08
CA ARG A 18 -39.17 5.12 40.12
C ARG A 18 -39.26 5.58 38.65
N GLU A 19 -40.15 6.52 38.36
CA GLU A 19 -40.31 7.10 37.01
C GLU A 19 -39.07 7.90 36.59
N ASP A 20 -38.46 8.64 37.53
CA ASP A 20 -37.22 9.39 37.28
C ASP A 20 -36.01 8.46 37.10
N GLU A 21 -35.99 7.34 37.83
CA GLU A 21 -35.00 6.26 37.63
C GLU A 21 -35.10 5.67 36.22
N GLU A 22 -36.32 5.33 35.77
CA GLU A 22 -36.56 4.76 34.45
C GLU A 22 -36.15 5.74 33.33
N ARG A 23 -36.49 7.03 33.47
CA ARG A 23 -36.03 8.09 32.54
C ARG A 23 -34.51 8.26 32.53
N LEU A 24 -33.87 8.18 33.69
CA LEU A 24 -32.42 8.29 33.79
C LEU A 24 -31.74 7.10 33.10
N VAL A 25 -32.25 5.88 33.32
CA VAL A 25 -31.77 4.67 32.65
C VAL A 25 -31.94 4.77 31.14
N GLU A 26 -33.09 5.22 30.65
CA GLU A 26 -33.34 5.40 29.21
C GLU A 26 -32.37 6.43 28.60
N ARG A 27 -32.14 7.56 29.29
CA ARG A 27 -31.19 8.58 28.85
C ARG A 27 -29.76 8.05 28.80
N LEU A 28 -29.33 7.33 29.82
CA LEU A 28 -27.98 6.75 29.87
C LEU A 28 -27.81 5.67 28.80
N TYR A 29 -28.84 4.85 28.60
CA TYR A 29 -28.85 3.82 27.57
C TYR A 29 -28.73 4.43 26.18
N THR A 30 -29.59 5.39 25.82
CA THR A 30 -29.56 6.08 24.52
C THR A 30 -28.22 6.78 24.28
N GLN A 31 -27.69 7.47 25.28
CA GLN A 31 -26.36 8.08 25.21
C GLN A 31 -25.26 7.04 24.95
N SER A 32 -25.30 5.89 25.63
CA SER A 32 -24.31 4.83 25.46
C SER A 32 -24.37 4.17 24.08
N VAL A 33 -25.59 3.99 23.54
CA VAL A 33 -25.81 3.42 22.21
C VAL A 33 -25.30 4.38 21.15
N ASN A 34 -25.59 5.68 21.27
CA ASN A 34 -25.13 6.69 20.33
C ASN A 34 -23.60 6.82 20.34
N ALA A 35 -22.97 6.86 21.52
CA ALA A 35 -21.51 6.90 21.62
C ALA A 35 -20.83 5.67 20.99
N LYS A 36 -21.45 4.47 21.10
CA LYS A 36 -20.96 3.26 20.42
C LYS A 36 -21.10 3.35 18.91
N LYS A 37 -22.22 3.88 18.41
CA LYS A 37 -22.44 4.07 16.96
C LYS A 37 -21.41 5.03 16.37
N GLU A 38 -21.22 6.19 17.00
CA GLU A 38 -20.23 7.19 16.56
C GLU A 38 -18.81 6.60 16.53
N ASN A 39 -18.44 5.81 17.54
CA ASN A 39 -17.13 5.17 17.59
C ASN A 39 -16.97 4.10 16.49
N LEU A 40 -18.02 3.32 16.22
CA LEU A 40 -18.00 2.36 15.11
C LEU A 40 -17.87 3.04 13.75
N GLU A 41 -18.63 4.11 13.48
CA GLU A 41 -18.53 4.89 12.24
C GLU A 41 -17.14 5.53 12.06
N ALA A 42 -16.55 6.02 13.16
CA ALA A 42 -15.18 6.54 13.15
C ALA A 42 -14.14 5.46 12.87
N LEU A 43 -14.30 4.27 13.45
CA LEU A 43 -13.42 3.12 13.19
C LEU A 43 -13.58 2.61 11.75
N GLU A 44 -14.81 2.49 11.27
CA GLU A 44 -15.12 2.06 9.91
C GLU A 44 -14.50 3.00 8.88
N SER A 45 -14.66 4.31 9.07
CA SER A 45 -14.03 5.33 8.22
C SER A 45 -12.49 5.26 8.25
N ARG A 46 -11.90 4.89 9.40
CA ARG A 46 -10.44 4.83 9.58
C ARG A 46 -9.82 3.56 8.99
N TYR A 47 -10.47 2.42 9.16
CA TYR A 47 -9.92 1.11 8.76
C TYR A 47 -10.41 0.65 7.39
N TYR A 48 -11.61 1.04 6.99
CA TYR A 48 -12.24 0.67 5.72
C TYR A 48 -12.78 1.91 5.02
N PRO A 49 -11.92 2.83 4.56
CA PRO A 49 -12.38 3.97 3.79
C PRO A 49 -13.08 3.43 2.53
N HIS A 50 -14.39 3.62 2.45
CA HIS A 50 -15.16 3.31 1.26
C HIS A 50 -14.66 4.18 0.10
N GLN A 51 -13.80 3.61 -0.74
CA GLN A 51 -13.42 4.25 -1.98
C GLN A 51 -14.56 4.11 -2.98
N GLU A 52 -14.97 5.22 -3.58
CA GLU A 52 -15.94 5.18 -4.67
C GLU A 52 -15.38 4.34 -5.83
N PRO A 53 -16.25 3.57 -6.51
CA PRO A 53 -15.83 2.78 -7.66
C PRO A 53 -15.29 3.71 -8.75
N GLN A 54 -13.99 3.58 -9.06
CA GLN A 54 -13.36 4.34 -10.12
C GLN A 54 -14.00 3.98 -11.46
N LYS A 55 -14.71 4.94 -12.06
CA LYS A 55 -15.26 4.80 -13.41
C LYS A 55 -14.18 5.16 -14.40
N ILE A 56 -13.67 4.14 -15.10
CA ILE A 56 -12.73 4.35 -16.21
C ILE A 56 -13.53 4.96 -17.37
N SER A 57 -13.00 6.02 -17.97
CA SER A 57 -13.63 6.64 -19.13
C SER A 57 -13.61 5.69 -20.35
N LYS A 58 -14.57 5.82 -21.26
CA LYS A 58 -14.59 5.02 -22.50
C LYS A 58 -13.32 5.22 -23.33
N GLU A 59 -12.77 6.43 -23.30
CA GLU A 59 -11.53 6.79 -24.02
C GLU A 59 -10.31 6.08 -23.43
N GLU A 60 -10.17 6.03 -22.10
CA GLU A 60 -9.08 5.31 -21.43
C GLU A 60 -9.17 3.79 -21.65
N LEU A 61 -10.40 3.24 -21.62
CA LEU A 61 -10.62 1.84 -21.96
C LEU A 61 -10.16 1.56 -23.39
N GLN A 62 -10.59 2.37 -24.35
CA GLN A 62 -10.21 2.19 -25.75
C GLN A 62 -8.69 2.29 -25.95
N LYS A 63 -8.04 3.26 -25.28
CA LYS A 63 -6.57 3.40 -25.31
C LYS A 63 -5.87 2.17 -24.74
N SER A 64 -6.39 1.60 -23.66
CA SER A 64 -5.85 0.38 -23.07
C SER A 64 -6.01 -0.84 -24.00
N VAL A 65 -7.18 -0.98 -24.64
CA VAL A 65 -7.44 -2.05 -25.61
C VAL A 65 -6.51 -1.95 -26.80
N ASN A 66 -6.37 -0.77 -27.40
CA ASN A 66 -5.48 -0.55 -28.52
C ASN A 66 -4.03 -0.92 -28.15
N ARG A 67 -3.54 -0.43 -27.01
CA ARG A 67 -2.19 -0.78 -26.51
C ARG A 67 -2.00 -2.29 -26.36
N GLN A 68 -2.97 -2.99 -25.79
CA GLN A 68 -2.89 -4.44 -25.60
C GLN A 68 -2.87 -5.19 -26.94
N TYR A 69 -3.68 -4.73 -27.89
CA TYR A 69 -3.73 -5.28 -29.24
C TYR A 69 -2.41 -5.07 -29.97
N ASP A 70 -1.86 -3.86 -29.94
CA ASP A 70 -0.59 -3.51 -30.58
C ASP A 70 0.56 -4.36 -29.99
N GLN A 71 0.63 -4.46 -28.66
CA GLN A 71 1.62 -5.32 -27.99
C GLN A 71 1.47 -6.80 -28.36
N ALA A 72 0.25 -7.28 -28.53
CA ALA A 72 0.01 -8.66 -28.95
C ALA A 72 0.46 -8.90 -30.40
N LEU A 73 0.21 -7.94 -31.29
CA LEU A 73 0.70 -7.99 -32.67
C LEU A 73 2.23 -7.94 -32.74
N GLU A 74 2.87 -7.06 -31.98
CA GLU A 74 4.34 -6.99 -31.90
C GLU A 74 4.96 -8.30 -31.43
N ARG A 75 4.43 -8.89 -30.34
CA ARG A 75 4.88 -10.20 -29.86
C ARG A 75 4.69 -11.29 -30.89
N ARG A 76 3.56 -11.28 -31.60
CA ARG A 76 3.28 -12.24 -32.67
C ARG A 76 4.27 -12.09 -33.83
N ALA A 77 4.57 -10.86 -34.25
CA ALA A 77 5.55 -10.58 -35.30
C ALA A 77 6.97 -11.02 -34.89
N GLN A 78 7.37 -10.75 -33.65
CA GLN A 78 8.64 -11.22 -33.10
C GLN A 78 8.73 -12.74 -33.10
N ASN A 79 7.69 -13.43 -32.61
CA ASN A 79 7.64 -14.89 -32.60
C ASN A 79 7.70 -15.48 -34.01
N PHE A 80 7.01 -14.87 -34.98
CA PHE A 80 7.10 -15.27 -36.38
C PHE A 80 8.52 -15.09 -36.91
N ALA A 81 9.13 -13.93 -36.73
CA ALA A 81 10.50 -13.67 -37.17
C ALA A 81 11.52 -14.61 -36.52
N GLU A 82 11.36 -14.93 -35.22
CA GLU A 82 12.19 -15.92 -34.54
C GLU A 82 11.97 -17.34 -35.09
N SER A 83 10.73 -17.71 -35.39
CA SER A 83 10.41 -19.00 -35.97
C SER A 83 10.97 -19.14 -37.38
N GLU A 84 10.86 -18.11 -38.22
CA GLU A 84 11.45 -18.07 -39.56
C GLU A 84 12.96 -18.16 -39.48
N LYS A 85 13.61 -17.38 -38.59
CA LYS A 85 15.05 -17.48 -38.37
C LYS A 85 15.47 -18.89 -37.96
N LYS A 86 14.70 -19.57 -37.10
CA LYS A 86 14.97 -20.97 -36.71
C LYS A 86 14.82 -21.91 -37.90
N VAL A 87 13.75 -21.76 -38.69
CA VAL A 87 13.50 -22.59 -39.89
C VAL A 87 14.60 -22.39 -40.93
N TYR A 88 14.95 -21.15 -41.28
CA TYR A 88 16.04 -20.86 -42.22
C TYR A 88 17.42 -21.27 -41.68
N ALA A 89 17.69 -21.04 -40.40
CA ALA A 89 18.93 -21.52 -39.78
C ALA A 89 19.00 -23.05 -39.70
N SER A 90 17.86 -23.75 -39.59
CA SER A 90 17.80 -25.21 -39.73
C SER A 90 18.00 -25.63 -41.19
N THR A 91 17.42 -24.96 -42.18
CA THR A 91 17.65 -25.35 -43.60
C THR A 91 19.10 -25.17 -44.03
N ASP A 92 19.81 -24.16 -43.53
CA ASP A 92 21.23 -23.95 -43.84
C ASP A 92 22.17 -24.90 -43.07
N LYS A 93 21.68 -25.53 -41.99
CA LYS A 93 22.46 -26.45 -41.13
C LYS A 93 22.00 -27.91 -41.19
N GLU A 94 20.92 -28.22 -41.90
CA GLU A 94 20.26 -29.54 -41.88
C GLU A 94 20.08 -30.17 -43.27
N VAL A 95 21.07 -30.05 -44.16
CA VAL A 95 21.31 -31.16 -45.11
C VAL A 95 22.08 -32.31 -44.43
N THR A 96 22.61 -32.13 -43.20
CA THR A 96 23.42 -33.17 -42.51
C THR A 96 23.07 -33.45 -41.04
N LYS A 97 22.01 -32.87 -40.47
CA LYS A 97 21.56 -33.23 -39.11
C LYS A 97 20.09 -33.60 -39.09
N THR A 98 19.77 -34.69 -39.77
CA THR A 98 18.59 -35.49 -39.46
C THR A 98 18.63 -35.83 -37.97
N ILE A 99 17.75 -35.19 -37.17
CA ILE A 99 17.25 -35.67 -35.87
C ILE A 99 18.31 -36.47 -35.10
N SER A 100 19.46 -35.83 -34.82
CA SER A 100 20.48 -36.45 -33.97
C SER A 100 19.87 -36.49 -32.58
N ARG A 101 19.39 -37.66 -32.16
CA ARG A 101 19.09 -37.92 -30.74
C ARG A 101 20.32 -37.45 -29.97
N LEU A 102 20.13 -36.47 -29.07
CA LEU A 102 21.20 -35.96 -28.21
C LEU A 102 21.96 -37.15 -27.62
N SER A 103 23.29 -37.10 -27.69
CA SER A 103 24.09 -38.17 -27.10
C SER A 103 23.85 -38.18 -25.57
N LYS A 104 24.06 -39.34 -24.93
CA LYS A 104 23.92 -39.41 -23.46
C LYS A 104 24.84 -38.39 -22.77
N GLU A 105 26.04 -38.20 -23.30
CA GLU A 105 27.02 -37.23 -22.80
C GLU A 105 26.53 -35.77 -22.94
N GLU A 106 25.85 -35.43 -24.03
CA GLU A 106 25.25 -34.09 -24.22
C GLU A 106 24.09 -33.85 -23.24
N ILE A 107 23.30 -34.89 -22.96
CA ILE A 107 22.22 -34.84 -21.98
C ILE A 107 22.81 -34.63 -20.59
N ASP A 108 23.81 -35.42 -20.21
CA ASP A 108 24.46 -35.35 -18.89
C ASP A 108 25.11 -33.97 -18.68
N ALA A 109 25.84 -33.45 -19.69
CA ALA A 109 26.42 -32.11 -19.63
C ALA A 109 25.36 -31.00 -19.51
N SER A 110 24.20 -31.16 -20.18
CA SER A 110 23.08 -30.22 -20.07
C SER A 110 22.45 -30.24 -18.67
N VAL A 111 22.27 -31.44 -18.09
CA VAL A 111 21.75 -31.62 -16.74
C VAL A 111 22.70 -31.02 -15.70
N GLU A 112 24.00 -31.30 -15.81
CA GLU A 112 25.02 -30.70 -14.94
C GLU A 112 25.02 -29.17 -15.02
N ARG A 113 24.92 -28.60 -16.23
CA ARG A 113 24.83 -27.15 -16.41
C ARG A 113 23.59 -26.57 -15.72
N MET A 114 22.41 -27.14 -15.97
CA MET A 114 21.16 -26.67 -15.35
C MET A 114 21.22 -26.80 -13.82
N TYR A 115 21.77 -27.90 -13.31
CA TYR A 115 21.92 -28.12 -11.88
C TYR A 115 22.85 -27.07 -11.25
N ASN A 116 24.00 -26.81 -11.86
CA ASN A 116 24.95 -25.80 -11.38
C ASN A 116 24.38 -24.38 -11.46
N GLU A 117 23.68 -24.04 -12.53
CA GLU A 117 23.01 -22.73 -12.68
C GLU A 117 21.93 -22.52 -11.63
N THR A 118 21.10 -23.54 -11.36
CA THR A 118 20.05 -23.46 -10.34
C THR A 118 20.62 -23.35 -8.93
N LEU A 119 21.72 -24.07 -8.63
CA LEU A 119 22.44 -23.91 -7.36
C LEU A 119 22.99 -22.50 -7.18
N LYS A 120 23.66 -21.94 -8.21
CA LYS A 120 24.17 -20.57 -8.17
C LYS A 120 23.05 -19.55 -7.93
N LYS A 121 21.93 -19.68 -8.64
CA LYS A 121 20.77 -18.82 -8.45
C LYS A 121 20.18 -18.91 -7.05
N LYS A 122 20.10 -20.12 -6.48
CA LYS A 122 19.65 -20.33 -5.10
C LYS A 122 20.58 -19.67 -4.09
N GLN A 123 21.90 -19.80 -4.27
CA GLN A 123 22.89 -19.15 -3.41
C GLN A 123 22.78 -17.63 -3.47
N GLN A 124 22.66 -17.06 -4.67
CA GLN A 124 22.45 -15.61 -4.85
C GLN A 124 21.17 -15.13 -4.18
N ASN A 125 20.04 -15.79 -4.43
CA ASN A 125 18.77 -15.44 -3.79
C ASN A 125 18.85 -15.52 -2.25
N MET A 126 19.57 -16.51 -1.72
CA MET A 126 19.78 -16.64 -0.27
C MET A 126 20.64 -15.50 0.28
N GLN A 127 21.71 -15.12 -0.40
CA GLN A 127 22.55 -13.98 -0.03
C GLN A 127 21.76 -12.67 -0.09
N GLU A 128 20.96 -12.45 -1.13
CA GLU A 128 20.08 -11.28 -1.24
C GLU A 128 19.03 -11.25 -0.12
N SER A 129 18.44 -12.40 0.21
CA SER A 129 17.50 -12.52 1.32
C SER A 129 18.16 -12.19 2.66
N GLN A 130 19.36 -12.73 2.90
CA GLN A 130 20.15 -12.39 4.08
C GLN A 130 20.46 -10.89 4.11
N GLN A 131 20.89 -10.27 3.01
CA GLN A 131 21.13 -8.83 2.99
C GLN A 131 19.88 -7.97 3.26
N ARG A 132 18.68 -8.49 2.94
CA ARG A 132 17.41 -7.78 3.14
C ARG A 132 16.83 -7.97 4.53
N TYR A 133 17.00 -9.15 5.12
CA TYR A 133 16.28 -9.57 6.33
C TYR A 133 17.18 -9.91 7.51
N LEU A 134 18.49 -10.09 7.29
CA LEU A 134 19.43 -10.18 8.39
C LEU A 134 19.54 -8.79 9.02
N PHE A 135 19.32 -8.75 10.32
CA PHE A 135 19.42 -7.53 11.11
C PHE A 135 20.87 -7.03 11.07
N ASP A 136 21.12 -5.98 10.30
CA ASP A 136 22.40 -5.27 10.24
C ASP A 136 22.36 -4.11 11.25
N PRO A 137 23.00 -4.23 12.43
CA PRO A 137 22.97 -3.20 13.47
C PRO A 137 23.55 -1.85 13.00
N GLU A 138 24.36 -1.86 11.93
CA GLU A 138 24.94 -0.67 11.33
C GLU A 138 24.01 0.06 10.34
N LYS A 139 23.06 -0.65 9.72
CA LYS A 139 22.12 -0.06 8.73
C LYS A 139 20.82 0.41 9.36
N GLU A 140 20.32 -0.30 10.37
CA GLU A 140 19.01 -0.02 10.97
C GLU A 140 19.04 0.99 12.11
N ALA A 141 20.22 1.31 12.64
CA ALA A 141 20.34 2.31 13.69
C ALA A 141 20.77 3.66 13.11
N PRO A 142 19.85 4.62 12.85
CA PRO A 142 20.20 6.02 12.93
C PRO A 142 20.47 6.34 14.41
N THR A 143 21.60 5.90 14.96
CA THR A 143 22.09 6.39 16.26
C THR A 143 22.42 7.88 16.21
N LYS A 144 22.52 8.46 15.00
CA LYS A 144 22.62 9.90 14.80
C LYS A 144 21.24 10.53 14.96
N LYS A 145 20.99 11.05 16.18
CA LYS A 145 19.95 12.06 16.42
C LYS A 145 20.11 13.13 15.32
N LYS A 146 19.05 13.43 14.57
CA LYS A 146 19.06 14.52 13.58
C LYS A 146 19.46 15.82 14.28
N ASP A 147 20.22 16.67 13.60
CA ASP A 147 20.67 17.92 14.19
C ASP A 147 19.45 18.77 14.59
N PRO A 148 19.44 19.36 15.80
CA PRO A 148 18.29 20.13 16.30
C PRO A 148 17.86 21.27 15.36
N LYS A 149 18.82 21.82 14.59
CA LYS A 149 18.56 22.87 13.60
C LYS A 149 17.73 22.39 12.41
N GLU A 150 18.03 21.20 11.88
CA GLU A 150 17.28 20.63 10.75
C GLU A 150 15.84 20.27 11.15
N LEU A 151 15.66 19.81 12.39
CA LEU A 151 14.32 19.59 12.96
C LEU A 151 13.56 20.91 13.08
N GLY A 152 14.21 21.97 13.56
CA GLY A 152 13.63 23.31 13.62
C GLY A 152 13.14 23.80 12.26
N GLU A 153 13.98 23.73 11.22
CA GLU A 153 13.62 24.12 9.85
C GLU A 153 12.48 23.28 9.27
N TYR A 154 12.43 21.98 9.59
CA TYR A 154 11.34 21.10 9.18
C TYR A 154 10.02 21.48 9.85
N PHE A 155 10.04 21.73 11.16
CA PHE A 155 8.86 22.19 11.89
C PHE A 155 8.39 23.57 11.41
N GLU A 156 9.30 24.49 11.09
CA GLU A 156 8.96 25.80 10.50
C GLU A 156 8.31 25.69 9.11
N LYS A 157 8.70 24.70 8.31
CA LYS A 157 8.07 24.43 7.01
C LYS A 157 6.65 23.87 7.17
N ILE A 158 6.40 23.08 8.21
CA ILE A 158 5.10 22.45 8.47
C ILE A 158 4.15 23.38 9.24
N SER A 159 4.68 24.21 10.12
CA SER A 159 3.89 25.12 10.96
C SER A 159 3.32 26.30 10.17
N LYS A 160 3.91 26.64 9.03
CA LYS A 160 3.37 27.66 8.13
C LYS A 160 2.14 27.08 7.40
N PRO A 161 0.96 27.69 7.54
CA PRO A 161 -0.23 27.24 6.81
C PRO A 161 0.04 27.32 5.30
N LYS A 162 -0.29 26.26 4.57
CA LYS A 162 -0.22 26.27 3.11
C LYS A 162 -1.07 27.44 2.60
N LYS A 163 -0.55 28.21 1.63
CA LYS A 163 -1.27 29.34 1.02
C LYS A 163 -2.67 28.89 0.61
N GLN A 164 -3.71 29.58 1.13
CA GLN A 164 -5.11 29.26 0.84
C GLN A 164 -5.62 29.92 -0.44
N THR A 165 -4.94 30.97 -0.92
CA THR A 165 -5.31 31.69 -2.15
C THR A 165 -4.14 31.66 -3.12
N TYR A 166 -4.40 31.20 -4.34
CA TYR A 166 -3.44 31.18 -5.44
C TYR A 166 -3.81 32.24 -6.48
N THR A 167 -2.82 32.90 -7.05
CA THR A 167 -3.03 33.80 -8.19
C THR A 167 -3.21 33.00 -9.49
N THR A 168 -3.85 33.60 -10.49
CA THR A 168 -4.07 32.95 -11.80
C THR A 168 -2.76 32.54 -12.48
N GLU A 169 -1.70 33.33 -12.32
CA GLU A 169 -0.35 33.00 -12.82
C GLU A 169 0.26 31.77 -12.13
N GLU A 170 0.09 31.64 -10.81
CA GLU A 170 0.55 30.48 -10.04
C GLU A 170 -0.21 29.21 -10.45
N ILE A 171 -1.53 29.33 -10.64
CA ILE A 171 -2.39 28.24 -11.14
C ILE A 171 -1.93 27.82 -12.54
N ASN A 172 -1.73 28.78 -13.44
CA ASN A 172 -1.27 28.51 -14.81
C ASN A 172 0.09 27.81 -14.83
N LYS A 173 1.01 28.20 -13.93
CA LYS A 173 2.31 27.53 -13.76
C LYS A 173 2.19 26.10 -13.24
N ILE A 174 1.27 25.84 -12.30
CA ILE A 174 1.00 24.48 -11.78
C ILE A 174 0.44 23.57 -12.88
N TYR A 175 -0.42 24.11 -13.74
CA TYR A 175 -1.09 23.36 -14.81
C TYR A 175 -0.36 23.43 -16.16
N GLY A 176 0.80 24.08 -16.24
CA GLY A 176 1.58 24.19 -17.48
C GLY A 176 0.88 24.97 -18.60
N LEU A 177 -0.07 25.83 -18.25
CA LEU A 177 -0.79 26.69 -19.19
C LEU A 177 0.04 27.97 -19.39
N LYS A 178 0.38 28.27 -20.65
CA LYS A 178 1.05 29.52 -21.02
C LYS A 178 0.04 30.63 -21.24
#